data_AF-A0A1H1SC38-F1
#
_entry.id   AF-A0A1H1SC38-F1
#
_cell.length_a   1.000
_cell.length_b   1.000
_cell.length_c   1.000
_cell.angle_alpha   90.00
_cell.angle_beta   90.00
_cell.angle_gamma   90.00
#
_symmetry.space_group_name_H-M   'P 1'
#
loop_
_entity.id
_entity.type
_entity.pdbx_description
1 polymer ?
#
loop_
_entity_poly.entity_id
_entity_poly.type
_entity_poly.pdbx_seq_one_letter_code
_entity_poly.pdbx_strand_id
1 'polypeptide(L)'
;MGLCLVLFVSACTRGDTSAATSAAEAQTADPSAVAASTCKDPAQKLSRTLSSGATWTMCWGVHPDFGLSLSDVFITPPGKDPIRIIDTASLSQLEVPYDTGKRLTSDITAAGFGGRKMKTLQPDACAGDLHSTEIPNIGDGEYGDTETRNVLCTEIIDAGLAYHSSDLVAPASDRKNALRISTVSRVGWYEYVSQYTFGSDGSIDVQLGATGDLSPVDYTDEDHGWDVGDHEHAANHSHNAVWRIRWGLGGEGGMSAQQFDATPTGESGAESPVMTGKLTNFKHPTLAQWKDRRWWRVLNPNVLNDDGHPISYQIDVGKSDSFEFVDDVEHAHTHEEEAGYDVGFTNFDECEMYATNNRGDCGRGVPEFVDDGKDEELDDVVSWVAVGFHHVPRDEEQSPMEMHWQGFTLLPRDLTAQRFDIPEGHEEVNGVPDSEWNQEPID
;
A
#
# COMPACT_ATOMS: atom_id res chain seq x y z
N MET A 1 7.26 -50.03 73.33
CA MET A 1 6.27 -51.12 73.15
C MET A 1 5.25 -50.57 72.17
N GLY A 2 5.26 -50.89 70.88
CA GLY A 2 5.28 -52.22 70.24
C GLY A 2 3.93 -52.34 69.50
N LEU A 3 3.86 -51.90 68.26
CA LEU A 3 3.68 -52.72 67.04
C LEU A 3 2.28 -53.38 66.94
N CYS A 4 1.48 -52.99 65.94
CA CYS A 4 0.84 -53.99 65.08
C CYS A 4 0.46 -53.41 63.71
N LEU A 5 0.90 -54.15 62.70
CA LEU A 5 0.86 -53.93 61.27
C LEU A 5 -0.38 -54.65 60.72
N VAL A 6 -1.14 -54.04 59.81
CA VAL A 6 -2.07 -54.80 58.94
C VAL A 6 -1.84 -54.36 57.50
N LEU A 7 -1.22 -55.26 56.74
CA LEU A 7 -1.26 -55.28 55.28
C LEU A 7 -2.62 -55.84 54.82
N PHE A 8 -3.20 -55.22 53.80
CA PHE A 8 -3.97 -55.95 52.79
C PHE A 8 -3.55 -55.47 51.41
N VAL A 9 -2.98 -56.40 50.65
CA VAL A 9 -2.67 -56.30 49.23
C VAL A 9 -3.94 -56.68 48.47
N SER A 10 -4.37 -55.87 47.51
CA SER A 10 -5.26 -56.34 46.45
C SER A 10 -4.82 -55.82 45.09
N ALA A 11 -4.86 -56.77 44.15
CA ALA A 11 -4.28 -56.80 42.82
C ALA A 11 -4.61 -55.60 41.92
N CYS A 12 -3.59 -55.16 41.18
CA CYS A 12 -3.74 -54.34 39.99
C CYS A 12 -4.43 -55.14 38.87
N THR A 13 -5.51 -54.60 38.32
CA THR A 13 -5.95 -54.92 36.94
C THR A 13 -5.96 -53.63 36.13
N ARG A 14 -5.17 -53.64 35.06
CA ARG A 14 -5.10 -52.60 34.03
C ARG A 14 -6.50 -52.36 33.44
N GLY A 15 -6.90 -51.09 33.39
CA GLY A 15 -7.98 -50.60 32.55
C GLY A 15 -7.45 -49.40 31.78
N ASP A 16 -6.94 -49.65 30.58
CA ASP A 16 -6.62 -48.60 29.61
C ASP A 16 -7.92 -47.91 29.21
N THR A 17 -8.07 -46.65 29.58
CA THR A 17 -9.09 -45.76 29.01
C THR A 17 -8.35 -44.61 28.35
N SER A 18 -8.12 -44.77 27.05
CA SER A 18 -7.69 -43.72 26.15
C SER A 18 -8.76 -42.61 26.15
N ALA A 19 -8.43 -41.47 26.76
CA ALA A 19 -9.17 -40.23 26.54
C ALA A 19 -8.89 -39.79 25.09
N ALA A 20 -9.87 -39.99 24.21
CA ALA A 20 -9.86 -39.39 22.88
C ALA A 20 -10.21 -37.91 23.03
N THR A 21 -9.19 -37.05 23.00
CA THR A 21 -9.33 -35.64 22.70
C THR A 21 -9.89 -35.51 21.28
N SER A 22 -11.14 -35.06 21.15
CA SER A 22 -11.66 -34.60 19.87
C SER A 22 -10.98 -33.27 19.55
N ALA A 23 -9.92 -33.35 18.75
CA ALA A 23 -9.43 -32.18 18.02
C ALA A 23 -10.59 -31.69 17.15
N ALA A 24 -11.00 -30.44 17.34
CA ALA A 24 -11.86 -29.77 16.40
C ALA A 24 -11.14 -29.75 15.05
N GLU A 25 -11.70 -30.46 14.07
CA GLU A 25 -11.25 -30.38 12.69
C GLU A 25 -11.48 -28.93 12.23
N ALA A 26 -10.39 -28.22 11.96
CA ALA A 26 -10.46 -26.97 11.21
C ALA A 26 -11.18 -27.26 9.89
N GLN A 27 -12.37 -26.68 9.72
CA GLN A 27 -13.07 -26.70 8.45
C GLN A 27 -12.17 -26.04 7.41
N THR A 28 -11.67 -26.86 6.49
CA THR A 28 -10.98 -26.39 5.31
C THR A 28 -12.01 -25.67 4.46
N ALA A 29 -11.80 -24.36 4.26
CA ALA A 29 -12.62 -23.55 3.38
C ALA A 29 -12.66 -24.16 1.97
N ASP A 30 -13.84 -24.15 1.36
CA ASP A 30 -14.11 -24.67 0.03
C ASP A 30 -13.25 -23.90 -1.01
N PRO A 31 -12.39 -24.57 -1.81
CA PRO A 31 -11.46 -23.90 -2.74
C PRO A 31 -12.15 -23.19 -3.93
N SER A 32 -13.48 -23.14 -3.97
CA SER A 32 -14.27 -22.62 -5.10
C SER A 32 -14.46 -21.10 -5.11
N ALA A 33 -14.05 -20.36 -4.07
CA ALA A 33 -14.30 -18.92 -3.97
C ALA A 33 -13.12 -18.02 -4.35
N VAL A 34 -11.96 -18.56 -4.76
CA VAL A 34 -10.80 -17.74 -5.16
C VAL A 34 -11.03 -17.15 -6.54
N ALA A 35 -10.70 -15.86 -6.73
CA ALA A 35 -10.78 -15.20 -8.03
C ALA A 35 -10.12 -16.03 -9.14
N ALA A 36 -10.86 -16.22 -10.23
CA ALA A 36 -10.36 -16.88 -11.43
C ALA A 36 -9.14 -16.13 -11.97
N SER A 37 -8.16 -16.86 -12.50
CA SER A 37 -6.95 -16.23 -13.05
C SER A 37 -7.28 -15.44 -14.32
N THR A 38 -7.04 -14.14 -14.29
CA THR A 38 -7.06 -13.25 -15.47
C THR A 38 -5.65 -12.94 -15.99
N CYS A 39 -4.61 -13.38 -15.28
CA CYS A 39 -3.22 -13.14 -15.65
C CYS A 39 -2.89 -13.73 -17.02
N LYS A 40 -2.24 -12.93 -17.89
CA LYS A 40 -1.77 -13.36 -19.21
C LYS A 40 -0.84 -14.57 -19.12
N ASP A 41 0.05 -14.55 -18.12
CA ASP A 41 0.91 -15.67 -17.76
C ASP A 41 0.48 -16.24 -16.39
N PRO A 42 0.13 -17.54 -16.29
CA PRO A 42 -0.16 -18.18 -15.01
C PRO A 42 1.00 -18.14 -14.00
N ALA A 43 2.26 -18.07 -14.45
CA ALA A 43 3.43 -17.91 -13.58
C ALA A 43 3.48 -16.53 -12.90
N GLN A 44 2.74 -15.56 -13.45
CA GLN A 44 2.59 -14.22 -12.91
C GLN A 44 1.42 -14.07 -11.94
N LYS A 45 0.71 -15.16 -11.62
CA LYS A 45 -0.36 -15.14 -10.60
C LYS A 45 0.21 -15.30 -9.20
N LEU A 46 -0.16 -14.39 -8.30
CA LEU A 46 0.02 -14.54 -6.86
C LEU A 46 -1.34 -14.79 -6.19
N SER A 47 -1.35 -15.70 -5.22
CA SER A 47 -2.55 -16.00 -4.42
C SER A 47 -2.12 -16.43 -3.02
N ARG A 48 -2.58 -15.73 -1.98
CA ARG A 48 -2.24 -16.03 -0.58
C ARG A 48 -3.42 -15.76 0.33
N THR A 49 -3.76 -16.76 1.14
CA THR A 49 -4.70 -16.65 2.27
C THR A 49 -3.92 -16.21 3.50
N LEU A 50 -4.42 -15.18 4.18
CA LEU A 50 -3.78 -14.58 5.34
C LEU A 50 -4.50 -14.99 6.64
N SER A 51 -4.00 -14.50 7.78
CA SER A 51 -4.45 -14.89 9.13
C SER A 51 -5.94 -14.66 9.38
N SER A 52 -6.55 -13.67 8.74
CA SER A 52 -7.99 -13.41 8.82
C SER A 52 -8.86 -14.38 8.01
N GLY A 53 -8.24 -15.32 7.28
CA GLY A 53 -8.88 -16.17 6.28
C GLY A 53 -9.15 -15.48 4.95
N ALA A 54 -8.96 -14.15 4.84
CA ALA A 54 -9.08 -13.45 3.58
C ALA A 54 -7.97 -13.85 2.62
N THR A 55 -8.31 -13.97 1.33
CA THR A 55 -7.36 -14.37 0.28
C THR A 55 -7.12 -13.23 -0.70
N TRP A 56 -5.86 -12.78 -0.80
CA TRP A 56 -5.42 -11.86 -1.85
C TRP A 56 -5.06 -12.64 -3.10
N THR A 57 -5.52 -12.18 -4.26
CA THR A 57 -5.16 -12.71 -5.59
C THR A 57 -4.81 -11.55 -6.50
N MET A 58 -3.73 -11.67 -7.26
CA MET A 58 -3.29 -10.62 -8.20
C MET A 58 -2.39 -11.18 -9.28
N CYS A 59 -2.20 -10.38 -10.32
CA CYS A 59 -1.15 -10.58 -11.31
C CYS A 59 -0.02 -9.59 -11.07
N TRP A 60 1.21 -10.02 -11.28
CA TRP A 60 2.38 -9.14 -11.28
C TRP A 60 3.02 -9.12 -12.66
N GLY A 61 3.64 -8.00 -13.00
CA GLY A 61 4.37 -7.84 -14.26
C GLY A 61 5.52 -6.87 -14.13
N VAL A 62 6.35 -6.82 -15.16
CA VAL A 62 7.46 -5.88 -15.27
C VAL A 62 7.21 -4.99 -16.48
N HIS A 63 7.07 -3.70 -16.24
CA HIS A 63 7.06 -2.70 -17.29
C HIS A 63 8.47 -2.11 -17.47
N PRO A 64 8.93 -1.82 -18.71
CA PRO A 64 10.25 -1.25 -18.96
C PRO A 64 10.53 0.04 -18.18
N ASP A 65 9.53 0.91 -18.06
CA ASP A 65 9.70 2.22 -17.45
C ASP A 65 9.49 2.22 -15.93
N PHE A 66 8.37 1.72 -15.41
CA PHE A 66 8.08 1.78 -13.96
C PHE A 66 8.41 0.50 -13.17
N GLY A 67 8.96 -0.54 -13.83
CA GLY A 67 9.35 -1.77 -13.14
C GLY A 67 8.13 -2.57 -12.69
N LEU A 68 8.00 -2.82 -11.39
CA LEU A 68 6.89 -3.61 -10.83
C LEU A 68 5.53 -2.98 -11.16
N SER A 69 4.66 -3.81 -11.73
CA SER A 69 3.26 -3.49 -11.96
C SER A 69 2.37 -4.59 -11.40
N LEU A 70 1.26 -4.19 -10.81
CA LEU A 70 0.23 -5.10 -10.35
C LEU A 70 -1.03 -4.89 -11.17
N SER A 71 -1.71 -5.97 -11.50
CA SER A 71 -3.02 -5.91 -12.12
C SER A 71 -3.96 -6.92 -11.50
N ASP A 72 -5.26 -6.68 -11.66
CA ASP A 72 -6.30 -7.62 -11.24
C ASP A 72 -6.17 -7.99 -9.76
N VAL A 73 -6.07 -6.98 -8.90
CA VAL A 73 -5.91 -7.19 -7.46
C VAL A 73 -7.28 -7.41 -6.84
N PHE A 74 -7.52 -8.63 -6.37
CA PHE A 74 -8.72 -9.06 -5.67
C PHE A 74 -8.44 -9.38 -4.21
N ILE A 75 -9.42 -9.11 -3.36
CA ILE A 75 -9.53 -9.70 -2.03
C ILE A 75 -10.78 -10.56 -1.96
N THR A 76 -10.66 -11.76 -1.44
CA THR A 76 -11.78 -12.68 -1.19
C THR A 76 -11.96 -12.84 0.31
N PRO A 77 -12.98 -12.22 0.92
CA PRO A 77 -13.28 -12.44 2.33
C PRO A 77 -13.68 -13.91 2.59
N PRO A 78 -13.48 -14.44 3.81
CA PRO A 78 -13.85 -15.82 4.15
C PRO A 78 -15.32 -16.11 3.84
N GLY A 79 -15.59 -17.13 3.02
CA GLY A 79 -16.96 -17.56 2.69
C GLY A 79 -17.77 -16.58 1.84
N LYS A 80 -17.13 -15.58 1.23
CA LYS A 80 -17.75 -14.58 0.34
C LYS A 80 -17.13 -14.62 -1.06
N ASP A 81 -17.76 -13.93 -2.01
CA ASP A 81 -17.24 -13.79 -3.37
C ASP A 81 -16.02 -12.84 -3.42
N PRO A 82 -15.11 -13.01 -4.41
CA PRO A 82 -14.01 -12.07 -4.64
C PRO A 82 -14.48 -10.66 -4.97
N ILE A 83 -13.81 -9.67 -4.39
CA ILE A 83 -14.03 -8.25 -4.67
C ILE A 83 -12.78 -7.71 -5.37
N ARG A 84 -12.96 -7.16 -6.57
CA ARG A 84 -11.88 -6.44 -7.28
C ARG A 84 -11.60 -5.14 -6.56
N ILE A 85 -10.35 -4.88 -6.18
CA ILE A 85 -9.95 -3.66 -5.48
C ILE A 85 -9.24 -2.71 -6.43
N ILE A 86 -8.18 -3.18 -7.09
CA ILE A 86 -7.36 -2.41 -8.03
C ILE A 86 -7.37 -3.12 -9.39
N ASP A 87 -7.60 -2.37 -10.46
CA ASP A 87 -7.42 -2.84 -11.84
C ASP A 87 -5.93 -2.87 -12.17
N THR A 88 -5.23 -1.74 -11.99
CA THR A 88 -3.78 -1.63 -12.17
C THR A 88 -3.15 -0.69 -11.13
N ALA A 89 -1.97 -1.03 -10.63
CA ALA A 89 -1.15 -0.16 -9.79
C ALA A 89 0.33 -0.20 -10.20
N SER A 90 0.94 0.98 -10.26
CA SER A 90 2.36 1.13 -10.54
C SER A 90 2.90 2.45 -10.00
N LEU A 91 4.23 2.54 -9.90
CA LEU A 91 4.89 3.84 -9.87
C LEU A 91 4.67 4.51 -11.23
N SER A 92 4.56 5.84 -11.25
CA SER A 92 4.30 6.62 -12.46
C SER A 92 5.44 7.60 -12.75
N GLN A 93 6.03 8.18 -11.70
CA GLN A 93 7.22 9.02 -11.82
C GLN A 93 8.03 8.99 -10.53
N LEU A 94 9.33 9.29 -10.65
CA LEU A 94 10.22 9.66 -9.56
C LEU A 94 11.11 10.81 -10.05
N GLU A 95 10.91 12.01 -9.51
CA GLU A 95 11.80 13.15 -9.76
C GLU A 95 12.76 13.37 -8.58
N VAL A 96 14.05 13.58 -8.89
CA VAL A 96 15.10 13.80 -7.89
C VAL A 96 15.81 15.14 -8.14
N PRO A 97 15.20 16.27 -7.72
CA PRO A 97 15.85 17.58 -7.77
C PRO A 97 16.86 17.72 -6.63
N TYR A 98 18.04 18.22 -6.95
CA TYR A 98 19.05 18.62 -5.97
C TYR A 98 18.87 20.10 -5.58
N ASP A 99 19.04 20.41 -4.30
CA ASP A 99 18.79 21.75 -3.73
C ASP A 99 19.72 22.81 -4.30
N THR A 100 20.84 22.41 -4.91
CA THR A 100 21.74 23.31 -5.64
C THR A 100 21.12 23.90 -6.93
N GLY A 101 19.99 23.35 -7.40
CA GLY A 101 19.34 23.71 -8.65
C GLY A 101 20.10 23.29 -9.91
N LYS A 102 21.19 22.53 -9.78
CA LYS A 102 22.07 22.16 -10.92
C LYS A 102 21.74 20.80 -11.53
N ARG A 103 20.99 19.96 -10.81
CA ARG A 103 20.70 18.58 -11.20
C ARG A 103 19.26 18.22 -10.85
N LEU A 104 18.59 17.63 -11.84
CA LEU A 104 17.27 17.01 -11.75
C LEU A 104 17.34 15.71 -12.54
N THR A 105 16.72 14.65 -12.03
CA THR A 105 16.47 13.42 -12.81
C THR A 105 15.00 13.05 -12.74
N SER A 106 14.46 12.56 -13.85
CA SER A 106 13.12 11.94 -13.92
C SER A 106 13.33 10.45 -14.15
N ASP A 107 13.50 9.70 -13.08
CA ASP A 107 14.09 8.35 -13.13
C ASP A 107 13.20 7.36 -13.90
N ILE A 108 11.87 7.50 -13.84
CA ILE A 108 10.95 6.59 -14.55
C ILE A 108 10.95 6.86 -16.05
N THR A 109 10.78 8.12 -16.45
CA THR A 109 10.66 8.48 -17.88
C THR A 109 12.01 8.64 -18.58
N ALA A 110 13.11 8.87 -17.88
CA ALA A 110 14.44 9.03 -18.49
C ALA A 110 15.31 7.78 -18.39
N ALA A 111 15.25 7.04 -17.29
CA ALA A 111 16.11 5.87 -17.04
C ALA A 111 15.36 4.53 -17.08
N GLY A 112 14.16 4.49 -16.52
CA GLY A 112 13.36 3.29 -16.29
C GLY A 112 13.80 2.50 -15.06
N PHE A 113 12.87 1.74 -14.49
CA PHE A 113 13.05 0.78 -13.41
C PHE A 113 13.00 -0.67 -13.93
N GLY A 114 12.42 -0.91 -15.10
CA GLY A 114 12.33 -2.24 -15.70
C GLY A 114 13.59 -2.71 -16.45
N GLY A 115 13.49 -3.89 -17.07
CA GLY A 115 14.54 -4.42 -17.94
C GLY A 115 15.89 -4.56 -17.22
N ARG A 116 16.96 -4.05 -17.83
CA ARG A 116 18.33 -4.09 -17.29
C ARG A 116 18.52 -3.35 -15.96
N LYS A 117 17.58 -2.48 -15.59
CA LYS A 117 17.64 -1.69 -14.36
C LYS A 117 17.27 -2.55 -13.16
N MET A 118 16.42 -3.55 -13.35
CA MET A 118 16.08 -4.51 -12.31
C MET A 118 17.30 -5.33 -11.89
N LYS A 119 17.41 -5.63 -10.60
CA LYS A 119 18.42 -6.50 -10.01
C LYS A 119 17.92 -7.94 -9.98
N THR A 120 18.84 -8.90 -10.15
CA THR A 120 18.52 -10.31 -9.93
C THR A 120 18.55 -10.53 -8.43
N LEU A 121 17.41 -10.86 -7.86
CA LEU A 121 17.29 -11.11 -6.44
C LEU A 121 17.90 -12.46 -6.07
N GLN A 122 18.55 -12.48 -4.92
CA GLN A 122 19.17 -13.63 -4.30
C GLN A 122 18.52 -13.86 -2.92
N PRO A 123 18.71 -15.04 -2.29
CA PRO A 123 18.07 -15.36 -1.01
C PRO A 123 18.44 -14.46 0.18
N ASP A 124 19.50 -13.65 0.07
CA ASP A 124 19.86 -12.62 1.05
C ASP A 124 18.96 -11.38 0.97
N ALA A 125 18.45 -11.06 -0.22
CA ALA A 125 17.51 -9.96 -0.46
C ALA A 125 16.03 -10.36 -0.37
N CYS A 126 15.73 -11.66 -0.21
CA CYS A 126 14.37 -12.18 -0.14
C CYS A 126 14.29 -13.39 0.78
N ALA A 127 13.60 -13.27 1.92
CA ALA A 127 13.44 -14.39 2.85
C ALA A 127 12.32 -15.37 2.43
N GLY A 128 11.48 -14.98 1.47
CA GLY A 128 10.35 -15.77 0.96
C GLY A 128 10.59 -16.37 -0.42
N ASP A 129 9.54 -16.40 -1.23
CA ASP A 129 9.58 -16.98 -2.57
C ASP A 129 10.16 -15.98 -3.58
N LEU A 130 11.11 -16.45 -4.39
CA LEU A 130 11.63 -15.73 -5.55
C LEU A 130 10.87 -16.15 -6.81
N HIS A 131 10.38 -15.17 -7.56
CA HIS A 131 9.71 -15.39 -8.84
C HIS A 131 10.55 -14.83 -9.98
N SER A 132 10.60 -15.60 -11.06
CA SER A 132 11.32 -15.22 -12.27
C SER A 132 10.38 -14.91 -13.42
N THR A 133 10.85 -14.05 -14.30
CA THR A 133 10.22 -13.76 -15.59
C THR A 133 11.29 -13.41 -16.61
N GLU A 134 10.93 -13.35 -17.88
CA GLU A 134 11.83 -12.89 -18.93
C GLU A 134 12.03 -11.38 -18.81
N ILE A 135 13.30 -10.97 -18.69
CA ILE A 135 13.68 -9.57 -18.57
C ILE A 135 14.39 -9.15 -19.86
N PRO A 136 13.84 -8.19 -20.63
CA PRO A 136 14.46 -7.72 -21.84
C PRO A 136 15.69 -6.87 -21.54
N ASN A 137 16.69 -7.03 -22.41
CA ASN A 137 17.90 -6.22 -22.36
C ASN A 137 17.72 -4.81 -22.94
N ILE A 138 16.72 -4.60 -23.79
CA ILE A 138 16.43 -3.33 -24.46
C ILE A 138 14.91 -3.16 -24.53
N GLY A 139 14.42 -2.00 -24.11
CA GLY A 139 13.00 -1.62 -24.23
C GLY A 139 12.05 -2.65 -23.63
N ASP A 140 11.00 -2.95 -24.38
CA ASP A 140 9.97 -3.95 -24.08
C ASP A 140 10.32 -5.38 -24.55
N GLY A 141 11.50 -5.57 -25.14
CA GLY A 141 11.93 -6.86 -25.68
C GLY A 141 11.50 -7.14 -27.11
N GLU A 142 10.90 -6.19 -27.83
CA GLU A 142 10.66 -6.34 -29.28
C GLU A 142 11.99 -6.55 -30.04
N TYR A 143 13.07 -5.95 -29.54
CA TYR A 143 14.42 -6.07 -30.08
C TYR A 143 15.44 -6.46 -28.98
N GLY A 144 16.36 -7.36 -29.32
CA GLY A 144 17.45 -7.78 -28.43
C GLY A 144 17.18 -9.09 -27.68
N ASP A 145 18.11 -9.45 -26.79
CA ASP A 145 18.03 -10.70 -26.03
C ASP A 145 17.22 -10.53 -24.74
N THR A 146 16.51 -11.58 -24.32
CA THR A 146 15.85 -11.69 -23.02
C THR A 146 16.59 -12.69 -22.12
N GLU A 147 16.57 -12.45 -20.81
CA GLU A 147 17.10 -13.40 -19.82
C GLU A 147 16.06 -13.65 -18.73
N THR A 148 15.84 -14.91 -18.37
CA THR A 148 15.01 -15.27 -17.22
C THR A 148 15.75 -14.96 -15.92
N ARG A 149 15.20 -14.03 -15.12
CA ARG A 149 15.84 -13.57 -13.87
C ARG A 149 14.83 -13.60 -12.72
N ASN A 150 15.28 -14.00 -11.53
CA ASN A 150 14.51 -13.81 -10.31
C ASN A 150 14.47 -12.31 -10.00
N VAL A 151 13.31 -11.68 -10.10
CA VAL A 151 13.18 -10.22 -9.95
C VAL A 151 12.12 -9.79 -8.96
N LEU A 152 11.20 -10.68 -8.60
CA LEU A 152 10.16 -10.43 -7.61
C LEU A 152 10.41 -11.31 -6.38
N CYS A 153 10.38 -10.68 -5.22
CA CYS A 153 10.30 -11.35 -3.92
C CYS A 153 8.87 -11.32 -3.40
N THR A 154 8.41 -12.41 -2.78
CA THR A 154 7.16 -12.43 -2.01
C THR A 154 7.36 -13.08 -0.65
N GLU A 155 6.89 -12.44 0.42
CA GLU A 155 7.09 -12.87 1.81
C GLU A 155 5.77 -12.83 2.58
N ILE A 156 5.58 -13.80 3.48
CA ILE A 156 4.56 -13.69 4.54
C ILE A 156 5.24 -13.20 5.80
N ILE A 157 4.82 -12.03 6.28
CA ILE A 157 5.47 -11.34 7.39
C ILE A 157 4.52 -11.27 8.57
N ASP A 158 5.05 -11.37 9.79
CA ASP A 158 4.26 -11.04 10.98
C ASP A 158 3.99 -9.53 10.99
N ALA A 159 2.71 -9.16 11.10
CA ALA A 159 2.23 -7.79 11.05
C ALA A 159 1.70 -7.32 12.42
N GLY A 160 2.18 -7.93 13.51
CA GLY A 160 1.84 -7.54 14.87
C GLY A 160 0.47 -8.03 15.36
N LEU A 161 -0.11 -7.31 16.32
CA LEU A 161 -1.44 -7.59 16.85
C LEU A 161 -2.51 -7.25 15.80
N ALA A 162 -3.46 -8.16 15.58
CA ALA A 162 -4.64 -7.92 14.78
C ALA A 162 -5.69 -7.17 15.60
N TYR A 163 -5.87 -7.56 16.86
CA TYR A 163 -6.77 -6.95 17.82
C TYR A 163 -6.44 -7.40 19.23
N HIS A 164 -6.89 -6.60 20.19
CA HIS A 164 -6.97 -6.95 21.60
C HIS A 164 -8.15 -6.18 22.21
N SER A 165 -9.17 -6.91 22.66
CA SER A 165 -10.26 -6.40 23.48
C SER A 165 -10.26 -7.17 24.80
N SER A 166 -10.36 -6.44 25.91
CA SER A 166 -10.57 -6.99 27.25
C SER A 166 -11.99 -6.69 27.75
N ASP A 167 -12.96 -6.68 26.84
CA ASP A 167 -14.36 -6.38 27.17
C ASP A 167 -14.94 -7.39 28.17
N LEU A 168 -15.88 -6.90 28.99
CA LEU A 168 -16.48 -7.65 30.10
C LEU A 168 -17.22 -8.92 29.66
N VAL A 169 -17.72 -8.94 28.42
CA VAL A 169 -18.54 -10.03 27.86
C VAL A 169 -17.68 -11.08 27.18
N ALA A 170 -16.79 -10.67 26.27
CA ALA A 170 -15.94 -11.59 25.50
C ALA A 170 -14.54 -10.98 25.23
N PRO A 171 -13.51 -11.28 26.05
CA PRO A 171 -12.16 -10.85 25.74
C PRO A 171 -11.62 -11.59 24.50
N ALA A 172 -10.92 -10.88 23.64
CA ALA A 172 -10.42 -11.44 22.38
C ALA A 172 -9.07 -10.81 21.99
N SER A 173 -8.09 -11.63 21.60
CA SER A 173 -6.84 -11.12 21.01
C SER A 173 -6.29 -12.08 19.98
N ASP A 174 -5.75 -11.54 18.90
CA ASP A 174 -5.00 -12.34 17.91
C ASP A 174 -3.91 -11.51 17.22
N ARG A 175 -3.05 -12.19 16.47
CA ARG A 175 -2.00 -11.59 15.63
C ARG A 175 -2.37 -11.65 14.16
N LYS A 176 -1.82 -10.73 13.39
CA LYS A 176 -1.97 -10.71 11.93
C LYS A 176 -0.67 -11.00 11.20
N ASN A 177 -0.81 -11.56 10.00
CA ASN A 177 0.24 -11.55 8.99
C ASN A 177 -0.15 -10.68 7.78
N ALA A 178 0.82 -10.44 6.91
CA ALA A 178 0.65 -9.72 5.65
C ALA A 178 1.49 -10.38 4.54
N LEU A 179 1.05 -10.22 3.29
CA LEU A 179 1.81 -10.57 2.10
C LEU A 179 2.60 -9.33 1.64
N ARG A 180 3.92 -9.37 1.74
CA ARG A 180 4.81 -8.36 1.18
C ARG A 180 5.35 -8.82 -0.18
N ILE A 181 5.32 -7.94 -1.16
CA ILE A 181 5.91 -8.18 -2.49
C ILE A 181 6.86 -7.04 -2.84
N SER A 182 8.00 -7.35 -3.45
CA SER A 182 8.99 -6.32 -3.79
C SER A 182 9.87 -6.66 -4.99
N THR A 183 10.39 -5.62 -5.62
CA THR A 183 11.44 -5.68 -6.65
C THR A 183 12.52 -4.64 -6.35
N VAL A 184 13.75 -4.85 -6.85
CA VAL A 184 14.86 -3.90 -6.70
C VAL A 184 15.33 -3.42 -8.07
N SER A 185 15.46 -2.11 -8.23
CA SER A 185 15.91 -1.45 -9.47
C SER A 185 17.07 -0.50 -9.19
N ARG A 186 18.10 -0.48 -10.03
CA ARG A 186 19.25 0.42 -9.89
C ARG A 186 19.23 1.51 -10.93
N VAL A 187 19.28 2.77 -10.48
CA VAL A 187 19.40 3.95 -11.32
C VAL A 187 20.58 4.79 -10.85
N GLY A 188 21.64 4.81 -11.66
CA GLY A 188 22.90 5.46 -11.28
C GLY A 188 23.53 4.82 -10.04
N TRP A 189 23.62 5.61 -8.97
CA TRP A 189 24.21 5.23 -7.69
C TRP A 189 23.17 4.71 -6.70
N TYR A 190 21.89 5.05 -6.91
CA TYR A 190 20.78 4.60 -6.06
C TYR A 190 20.26 3.23 -6.50
N GLU A 191 19.81 2.46 -5.50
CA GLU A 191 18.94 1.32 -5.70
C GLU A 191 17.60 1.58 -5.00
N TYR A 192 16.52 1.27 -5.70
CA TYR A 192 15.15 1.51 -5.27
C TYR A 192 14.39 0.21 -5.11
N VAL A 193 13.65 0.10 -4.00
CA VAL A 193 12.81 -1.06 -3.68
C VAL A 193 11.34 -0.66 -3.84
N SER A 194 10.71 -1.07 -4.94
CA SER A 194 9.26 -0.93 -5.09
C SER A 194 8.58 -2.05 -4.31
N GLN A 195 7.75 -1.69 -3.31
CA GLN A 195 7.16 -2.64 -2.37
C GLN A 195 5.66 -2.39 -2.19
N TYR A 196 4.89 -3.48 -2.16
CA TYR A 196 3.47 -3.47 -1.78
C TYR A 196 3.25 -4.51 -0.67
N THR A 197 2.60 -4.12 0.42
CA THR A 197 2.29 -5.02 1.53
C THR A 197 0.77 -5.11 1.74
N PHE A 198 0.22 -6.29 1.49
CA PHE A 198 -1.20 -6.61 1.57
C PHE A 198 -1.53 -7.21 2.94
N GLY A 199 -2.29 -6.48 3.74
CA GLY A 199 -2.69 -6.85 5.09
C GLY A 199 -3.84 -7.86 5.13
N SER A 200 -3.87 -8.66 6.19
CA SER A 200 -5.02 -9.56 6.47
C SER A 200 -6.30 -8.80 6.80
N ASP A 201 -6.23 -7.53 7.20
CA ASP A 201 -7.36 -6.63 7.44
C ASP A 201 -7.83 -5.89 6.17
N GLY A 202 -7.21 -6.17 5.02
CA GLY A 202 -7.54 -5.53 3.73
C GLY A 202 -6.71 -4.28 3.43
N SER A 203 -5.83 -3.84 4.34
CA SER A 203 -4.96 -2.68 4.06
C SER A 203 -3.95 -2.99 2.95
N ILE A 204 -3.54 -1.98 2.19
CA ILE A 204 -2.43 -2.07 1.24
C ILE A 204 -1.45 -0.95 1.55
N ASP A 205 -0.26 -1.30 2.02
CA ASP A 205 0.82 -0.36 2.25
C ASP A 205 1.72 -0.31 1.00
N VAL A 206 1.84 0.88 0.41
CA VAL A 206 2.52 1.12 -0.88
C VAL A 206 3.77 1.94 -0.60
N GLN A 207 4.94 1.40 -0.91
CA GLN A 207 6.22 2.00 -0.50
C GLN A 207 7.26 1.99 -1.62
N LEU A 208 8.11 3.00 -1.59
CA LEU A 208 9.37 3.08 -2.32
C LEU A 208 10.51 3.23 -1.31
N GLY A 209 11.40 2.24 -1.29
CA GLY A 209 12.64 2.27 -0.53
C GLY A 209 13.76 2.85 -1.38
N ALA A 210 14.63 3.69 -0.81
CA ALA A 210 15.86 4.18 -1.43
C ALA A 210 17.09 3.75 -0.61
N THR A 211 18.08 3.19 -1.28
CA THR A 211 19.39 2.77 -0.75
C THR A 211 20.45 2.90 -1.87
N GLY A 212 21.58 2.22 -1.77
CA GLY A 212 22.70 2.31 -2.72
C GLY A 212 23.79 3.23 -2.19
N ASP A 213 24.30 4.12 -3.03
CA ASP A 213 25.37 5.05 -2.68
C ASP A 213 24.92 6.49 -2.93
N LEU A 214 25.34 7.41 -2.05
CA LEU A 214 25.31 8.84 -2.35
C LEU A 214 26.04 9.11 -3.67
N SER A 215 25.56 10.09 -4.43
CA SER A 215 26.20 10.45 -5.69
C SER A 215 27.62 10.98 -5.45
N PRO A 216 28.67 10.34 -6.02
CA PRO A 216 30.07 10.74 -5.81
C PRO A 216 30.44 12.03 -6.57
N VAL A 217 29.50 12.63 -7.31
CA VAL A 217 29.73 13.83 -8.13
C VAL A 217 28.89 15.03 -7.72
N ASP A 218 27.95 14.85 -6.78
CA ASP A 218 27.02 15.90 -6.35
C ASP A 218 27.39 16.40 -4.94
N TYR A 219 28.55 17.04 -4.82
CA TYR A 219 29.02 17.72 -3.61
C TYR A 219 28.89 19.24 -3.76
N THR A 220 28.65 19.95 -2.65
CA THR A 220 28.32 21.38 -2.63
C THR A 220 28.88 22.09 -1.39
N ASP A 221 28.31 23.24 -1.02
CA ASP A 221 28.60 24.03 0.18
C ASP A 221 27.70 23.68 1.39
N GLU A 222 27.97 24.29 2.53
CA GLU A 222 27.25 24.08 3.80
C GLU A 222 25.77 24.52 3.77
N ASP A 223 25.39 25.38 2.82
CA ASP A 223 24.03 25.89 2.70
C ASP A 223 23.10 24.91 1.95
N HIS A 224 23.65 24.07 1.05
CA HIS A 224 22.88 23.18 0.18
C HIS A 224 23.23 21.70 0.36
N GLY A 225 24.07 21.36 1.33
CA GLY A 225 24.52 19.99 1.59
C GLY A 225 24.85 19.75 3.05
N TRP A 226 25.09 18.49 3.38
CA TRP A 226 25.50 18.08 4.72
C TRP A 226 26.93 17.54 4.72
N ASP A 227 27.70 17.92 5.73
CA ASP A 227 29.08 17.44 5.92
C ASP A 227 29.09 15.93 6.15
N VAL A 228 29.61 15.20 5.18
CA VAL A 228 29.86 13.76 5.26
C VAL A 228 31.36 13.53 5.10
N GLY A 229 32.00 12.98 6.11
CA GLY A 229 33.48 12.83 6.12
C GLY A 229 34.26 14.07 6.59
N ASP A 230 35.36 14.40 5.92
CA ASP A 230 36.30 15.47 6.32
C ASP A 230 36.06 16.74 5.48
N HIS A 231 35.01 17.49 5.81
CA HIS A 231 34.61 18.74 5.17
C HIS A 231 34.15 18.60 3.71
N GLU A 232 33.46 17.51 3.41
CA GLU A 232 32.87 17.26 2.08
C GLU A 232 31.34 17.28 2.22
N HIS A 233 30.67 18.27 1.61
CA HIS A 233 29.21 18.38 1.75
C HIS A 233 28.47 17.65 0.63
N ALA A 234 27.88 16.50 0.92
CA ALA A 234 26.99 15.83 -0.02
C ALA A 234 25.71 16.65 -0.19
N ALA A 235 25.29 16.88 -1.43
CA ALA A 235 24.17 17.77 -1.71
C ALA A 235 22.82 17.19 -1.25
N ASN A 236 22.04 18.05 -0.59
CA ASN A 236 20.64 17.78 -0.24
C ASN A 236 19.80 17.65 -1.51
N HIS A 237 18.75 16.84 -1.46
CA HIS A 237 17.87 16.58 -2.60
C HIS A 237 16.53 15.99 -2.16
N SER A 238 15.51 16.07 -3.00
CA SER A 238 14.21 15.42 -2.77
C SER A 238 14.05 14.16 -3.60
N HIS A 239 13.22 13.22 -3.14
CA HIS A 239 12.70 12.09 -3.91
C HIS A 239 11.19 12.27 -4.07
N ASN A 240 10.74 12.78 -5.20
CA ASN A 240 9.33 13.11 -5.46
C ASN A 240 8.68 11.98 -6.27
N ALA A 241 8.00 11.06 -5.59
CA ALA A 241 7.39 9.89 -6.19
C ALA A 241 5.88 10.05 -6.38
N VAL A 242 5.37 9.58 -7.52
CA VAL A 242 3.92 9.51 -7.78
C VAL A 242 3.52 8.10 -8.18
N TRP A 243 2.50 7.55 -7.53
CA TRP A 243 1.87 6.29 -7.89
C TRP A 243 0.58 6.51 -8.66
N ARG A 244 0.33 5.65 -9.63
CA ARG A 244 -0.91 5.59 -10.42
C ARG A 244 -1.69 4.35 -9.99
N ILE A 245 -2.93 4.54 -9.53
CA ILE A 245 -3.83 3.46 -9.12
C ILE A 245 -5.13 3.60 -9.91
N ARG A 246 -5.38 2.68 -10.84
CA ARG A 246 -6.71 2.53 -11.45
C ARG A 246 -7.54 1.60 -10.59
N TRP A 247 -8.67 2.10 -10.12
CA TRP A 247 -9.53 1.38 -9.19
C TRP A 247 -10.38 0.33 -9.91
N GLY A 248 -10.68 -0.76 -9.20
CA GLY A 248 -11.66 -1.75 -9.63
C GLY A 248 -12.96 -1.64 -8.83
N LEU A 249 -12.85 -1.64 -7.49
CA LEU A 249 -13.96 -1.54 -6.52
C LEU A 249 -15.25 -2.25 -6.99
N GLY A 250 -15.13 -3.53 -7.35
CA GLY A 250 -16.23 -4.38 -7.79
C GLY A 250 -16.71 -4.21 -9.24
N GLY A 251 -16.05 -3.41 -10.07
CA GLY A 251 -16.42 -3.18 -11.48
C GLY A 251 -15.29 -2.58 -12.34
N GLU A 252 -15.66 -2.03 -13.49
CA GLU A 252 -14.78 -1.27 -14.42
C GLU A 252 -15.12 0.23 -14.45
N GLY A 253 -16.13 0.67 -13.69
CA GLY A 253 -16.65 2.03 -13.67
C GLY A 253 -17.72 2.21 -12.59
N GLY A 254 -18.44 3.32 -12.62
CA GLY A 254 -19.42 3.72 -11.62
C GLY A 254 -18.81 4.22 -10.31
N MET A 255 -17.52 4.55 -10.32
CA MET A 255 -16.79 5.00 -9.14
C MET A 255 -16.83 6.53 -9.00
N SER A 256 -16.58 7.00 -7.79
CA SER A 256 -16.42 8.42 -7.51
C SER A 256 -15.35 8.63 -6.45
N ALA A 257 -14.90 9.87 -6.27
CA ALA A 257 -13.95 10.24 -5.22
C ALA A 257 -14.59 11.18 -4.20
N GLN A 258 -14.20 11.06 -2.94
CA GLN A 258 -14.67 11.91 -1.84
C GLN A 258 -13.51 12.37 -0.98
N GLN A 259 -13.63 13.60 -0.47
CA GLN A 259 -12.76 14.15 0.56
C GLN A 259 -13.52 14.27 1.86
N PHE A 260 -12.93 13.81 2.95
CA PHE A 260 -13.38 14.13 4.29
C PHE A 260 -12.55 15.28 4.86
N ASP A 261 -13.22 16.22 5.50
CA ASP A 261 -12.60 17.27 6.30
C ASP A 261 -13.25 17.30 7.68
N ALA A 262 -12.45 17.44 8.75
CA ALA A 262 -12.95 17.77 10.07
C ALA A 262 -12.33 19.05 10.62
N THR A 263 -13.17 19.97 11.09
CA THR A 263 -12.72 21.27 11.63
C THR A 263 -13.39 21.61 12.95
N PRO A 264 -12.71 22.31 13.88
CA PRO A 264 -13.35 22.84 15.08
C PRO A 264 -14.43 23.85 14.71
N THR A 265 -15.58 23.76 15.35
CA THR A 265 -16.68 24.73 15.16
C THR A 265 -16.44 26.06 15.90
N GLY A 266 -15.50 26.06 16.85
CA GLY A 266 -15.29 27.14 17.82
C GLY A 266 -16.17 27.04 19.07
N GLU A 267 -17.14 26.13 19.09
CA GLU A 267 -18.00 25.86 20.25
C GLU A 267 -17.39 24.77 21.16
N SER A 268 -17.73 24.82 22.44
CA SER A 268 -17.39 23.77 23.42
C SER A 268 -18.67 23.15 23.97
N GLY A 269 -18.72 21.82 23.98
CA GLY A 269 -19.75 21.05 24.67
C GLY A 269 -19.51 21.00 26.18
N ALA A 270 -20.25 20.14 26.89
CA ALA A 270 -20.12 20.02 28.35
C ALA A 270 -18.72 19.52 28.78
N GLU A 271 -18.06 18.71 27.95
CA GLU A 271 -16.82 18.01 28.30
C GLU A 271 -15.69 18.18 27.28
N SER A 272 -15.98 18.64 26.04
CA SER A 272 -14.97 18.75 24.98
C SER A 272 -15.35 19.76 23.88
N PRO A 273 -14.38 20.26 23.10
CA PRO A 273 -14.65 21.09 21.91
C PRO A 273 -15.49 20.35 20.85
N VAL A 274 -16.39 21.06 20.18
CA VAL A 274 -17.23 20.49 19.12
C VAL A 274 -16.53 20.55 17.77
N MET A 275 -16.41 19.39 17.13
CA MET A 275 -15.87 19.23 15.78
C MET A 275 -17.01 18.97 14.78
N THR A 276 -16.87 19.44 13.55
CA THR A 276 -17.75 19.04 12.42
C THR A 276 -16.94 18.31 11.38
N GLY A 277 -17.39 17.12 11.00
CA GLY A 277 -16.87 16.34 9.87
C GLY A 277 -17.80 16.43 8.67
N LYS A 278 -17.24 16.48 7.46
CA LYS A 278 -18.01 16.53 6.20
C LYS A 278 -17.34 15.70 5.13
N LEU A 279 -18.13 14.91 4.39
CA LEU A 279 -17.74 14.33 3.11
C LEU A 279 -18.14 15.27 1.97
N THR A 280 -17.19 15.61 1.11
CA THR A 280 -17.38 16.38 -0.12
C THR A 280 -17.12 15.45 -1.30
N ASN A 281 -18.08 15.37 -2.23
CA ASN A 281 -17.95 14.56 -3.43
C ASN A 281 -17.21 15.32 -4.53
N PHE A 282 -16.17 14.72 -5.08
CA PHE A 282 -15.55 15.16 -6.32
C PHE A 282 -16.33 14.54 -7.48
N LYS A 283 -17.03 15.40 -8.23
CA LYS A 283 -17.80 14.98 -9.39
C LYS A 283 -16.94 14.84 -10.64
N HIS A 284 -15.89 15.63 -10.72
CA HIS A 284 -15.02 15.78 -11.88
C HIS A 284 -13.57 15.53 -11.44
N PRO A 285 -12.65 15.30 -12.39
CA PRO A 285 -11.23 15.27 -12.13
C PRO A 285 -10.77 16.43 -11.25
N THR A 286 -9.88 16.14 -10.30
CA THR A 286 -9.49 17.13 -9.29
C THR A 286 -8.13 16.82 -8.68
N LEU A 287 -7.41 17.89 -8.32
CA LEU A 287 -6.22 17.84 -7.48
C LEU A 287 -6.60 18.28 -6.07
N ALA A 288 -5.99 17.66 -5.05
CA ALA A 288 -6.18 18.03 -3.67
C ALA A 288 -4.87 17.94 -2.87
N GLN A 289 -4.73 18.85 -1.93
CA GLN A 289 -3.62 18.92 -0.99
C GLN A 289 -4.03 18.48 0.42
N TRP A 290 -3.09 17.91 1.13
CA TRP A 290 -3.17 17.46 2.50
C TRP A 290 -3.36 18.65 3.44
N LYS A 291 -4.20 18.42 4.45
CA LYS A 291 -4.42 19.33 5.58
C LYS A 291 -4.69 18.49 6.83
N ASP A 292 -4.52 19.08 8.01
CA ASP A 292 -4.87 18.41 9.26
C ASP A 292 -6.32 17.89 9.20
N ARG A 293 -6.53 16.64 9.63
CA ARG A 293 -7.83 15.94 9.66
C ARG A 293 -8.53 15.82 8.30
N ARG A 294 -7.76 15.83 7.21
CA ARG A 294 -8.24 15.52 5.86
C ARG A 294 -7.82 14.11 5.46
N TRP A 295 -8.70 13.42 4.74
CA TRP A 295 -8.38 12.20 4.00
C TRP A 295 -9.28 12.08 2.77
N TRP A 296 -8.92 11.19 1.85
CA TRP A 296 -9.70 10.94 0.64
C TRP A 296 -10.08 9.49 0.51
N ARG A 297 -11.13 9.20 -0.25
CA ARG A 297 -11.49 7.84 -0.65
C ARG A 297 -11.98 7.78 -2.08
N VAL A 298 -11.79 6.62 -2.71
CA VAL A 298 -12.51 6.22 -3.91
C VAL A 298 -13.55 5.18 -3.51
N LEU A 299 -14.77 5.31 -4.02
CA LEU A 299 -15.91 4.46 -3.68
C LEU A 299 -16.69 4.05 -4.92
N ASN A 300 -17.37 2.91 -4.84
CA ASN A 300 -18.36 2.48 -5.82
C ASN A 300 -19.77 2.50 -5.19
N PRO A 301 -20.63 3.50 -5.48
CA PRO A 301 -21.98 3.61 -4.93
C PRO A 301 -22.91 2.45 -5.29
N ASN A 302 -22.59 1.66 -6.32
CA ASN A 302 -23.43 0.56 -6.80
C ASN A 302 -23.06 -0.79 -6.19
N VAL A 303 -21.95 -0.87 -5.46
CA VAL A 303 -21.47 -2.09 -4.79
C VAL A 303 -21.51 -1.85 -3.29
N LEU A 304 -22.44 -2.50 -2.62
CA LEU A 304 -22.73 -2.27 -1.20
C LEU A 304 -22.24 -3.43 -0.34
N ASN A 305 -21.76 -3.12 0.85
CA ASN A 305 -21.53 -4.13 1.89
C ASN A 305 -22.87 -4.59 2.51
N ASP A 306 -22.81 -5.53 3.46
CA ASP A 306 -24.01 -6.09 4.11
C ASP A 306 -24.81 -5.06 4.94
N ASP A 307 -24.22 -3.91 5.30
CA ASP A 307 -24.89 -2.78 5.97
C ASP A 307 -25.50 -1.76 4.98
N GLY A 308 -25.35 -1.97 3.67
CA GLY A 308 -25.83 -1.06 2.64
C GLY A 308 -24.92 0.15 2.41
N HIS A 309 -23.68 0.14 2.90
CA HIS A 309 -22.70 1.18 2.64
C HIS A 309 -21.94 0.90 1.33
N PRO A 310 -21.68 1.92 0.48
CA PRO A 310 -20.79 1.78 -0.68
C PRO A 310 -19.39 1.31 -0.29
N ILE A 311 -18.88 0.27 -0.93
CA ILE A 311 -17.51 -0.16 -0.70
C ILE A 311 -16.55 0.95 -1.13
N SER A 312 -15.48 1.14 -0.35
CA SER A 312 -14.50 2.18 -0.64
C SER A 312 -13.11 1.84 -0.09
N TYR A 313 -12.11 2.53 -0.62
CA TYR A 313 -10.76 2.56 -0.06
C TYR A 313 -10.38 4.01 0.23
N GLN A 314 -9.94 4.25 1.45
CA GLN A 314 -9.35 5.50 1.90
C GLN A 314 -7.87 5.54 1.47
N ILE A 315 -7.42 6.68 0.97
CA ILE A 315 -6.01 7.00 0.71
C ILE A 315 -5.51 7.79 1.92
N ASP A 316 -4.59 7.19 2.68
CA ASP A 316 -3.91 7.80 3.81
C ASP A 316 -2.45 8.08 3.44
N VAL A 317 -2.16 9.32 3.09
CA VAL A 317 -0.84 9.78 2.63
C VAL A 317 0.14 9.91 3.81
N GLY A 318 -0.35 9.89 5.06
CA GLY A 318 0.49 10.09 6.24
C GLY A 318 1.19 11.45 6.26
N LYS A 319 2.36 11.52 6.89
CA LYS A 319 3.24 12.69 6.84
C LYS A 319 4.23 12.50 5.70
N SER A 320 4.19 13.41 4.73
CA SER A 320 5.13 13.51 3.62
C SER A 320 5.69 14.94 3.55
N ASP A 321 6.89 15.11 3.00
CA ASP A 321 7.37 16.45 2.67
C ASP A 321 6.58 16.99 1.48
N SER A 322 6.51 18.32 1.36
CA SER A 322 5.81 18.96 0.25
C SER A 322 6.38 18.48 -1.07
N PHE A 323 5.48 18.04 -1.93
CA PHE A 323 5.80 17.56 -3.26
C PHE A 323 5.63 18.69 -4.29
N GLU A 324 6.63 18.86 -5.14
CA GLU A 324 6.56 19.75 -6.31
C GLU A 324 7.39 19.16 -7.45
N PHE A 325 6.79 19.01 -8.62
CA PHE A 325 7.52 18.63 -9.82
C PHE A 325 8.17 19.87 -10.44
N VAL A 326 9.48 19.80 -10.70
CA VAL A 326 10.23 20.96 -11.19
C VAL A 326 9.98 21.19 -12.68
N ASP A 327 9.79 20.12 -13.46
CA ASP A 327 9.53 20.20 -14.90
C ASP A 327 8.16 20.83 -15.24
N ASP A 328 7.20 20.74 -14.31
CA ASP A 328 5.88 21.36 -14.44
C ASP A 328 5.96 22.89 -14.19
N VAL A 329 6.94 23.36 -13.40
CA VAL A 329 7.13 24.78 -13.07
C VAL A 329 7.68 25.58 -14.26
N GLU A 330 8.53 25.00 -15.12
CA GLU A 330 8.99 25.71 -16.34
C GLU A 330 7.85 25.97 -17.34
N HIS A 331 6.78 25.20 -17.27
CA HIS A 331 5.61 25.29 -18.17
C HIS A 331 4.40 25.97 -17.51
N ALA A 332 4.40 26.13 -16.18
CA ALA A 332 3.41 26.92 -15.45
C ALA A 332 3.64 28.42 -15.76
N HIS A 333 2.80 29.00 -16.63
CA HIS A 333 2.80 30.43 -16.94
C HIS A 333 2.35 31.35 -15.77
N THR A 334 2.36 30.88 -14.53
CA THR A 334 1.82 31.61 -13.36
C THR A 334 2.68 31.38 -12.12
N HIS A 335 3.54 32.34 -11.80
CA HIS A 335 4.42 32.37 -10.62
C HIS A 335 3.69 32.55 -9.26
N GLU A 336 2.39 32.27 -9.14
CA GLU A 336 1.62 32.63 -7.93
C GLU A 336 0.76 31.51 -7.30
N GLU A 337 0.69 30.31 -7.88
CA GLU A 337 -0.06 29.19 -7.27
C GLU A 337 0.89 28.04 -6.94
N GLU A 338 0.94 27.64 -5.66
CA GLU A 338 1.69 26.50 -5.14
C GLU A 338 1.32 25.24 -5.96
N ALA A 339 2.18 24.81 -6.89
CA ALA A 339 1.87 23.83 -7.92
C ALA A 339 1.80 22.36 -7.44
N GLY A 340 1.98 22.12 -6.14
CA GLY A 340 1.95 20.78 -5.56
C GLY A 340 0.53 20.24 -5.34
N TYR A 341 0.37 18.92 -5.48
CA TYR A 341 -0.80 18.16 -5.03
C TYR A 341 -0.33 16.93 -4.24
N ASP A 342 -1.15 16.42 -3.33
CA ASP A 342 -0.87 15.17 -2.61
C ASP A 342 -1.67 14.02 -3.23
N VAL A 343 -2.88 14.31 -3.72
CA VAL A 343 -3.69 13.37 -4.51
C VAL A 343 -4.32 14.04 -5.72
N GLY A 344 -4.33 13.34 -6.84
CA GLY A 344 -5.11 13.66 -8.04
C GLY A 344 -6.11 12.56 -8.35
N PHE A 345 -7.25 12.93 -8.92
CA PHE A 345 -8.26 11.99 -9.42
C PHE A 345 -8.57 12.34 -10.87
N THR A 346 -8.49 11.36 -11.77
CA THR A 346 -8.88 11.47 -13.19
C THR A 346 -9.78 10.29 -13.58
N ASN A 347 -10.38 10.36 -14.77
CA ASN A 347 -10.89 9.15 -15.42
C ASN A 347 -9.73 8.39 -16.08
N PHE A 348 -9.89 7.08 -16.25
CA PHE A 348 -8.90 6.26 -16.93
C PHE A 348 -8.80 6.63 -18.41
N ASP A 349 -7.61 7.05 -18.81
CA ASP A 349 -7.16 7.06 -20.20
C ASP A 349 -5.92 6.13 -20.32
N GLU A 350 -5.84 5.40 -21.43
CA GLU A 350 -4.76 4.46 -21.72
C GLU A 350 -3.42 5.15 -21.98
N CYS A 351 -3.42 6.41 -22.40
CA CYS A 351 -2.18 7.14 -22.69
C CYS A 351 -1.72 8.06 -21.53
N GLU A 352 -2.56 8.26 -20.51
CA GLU A 352 -2.20 8.93 -19.25
C GLU A 352 -1.43 7.97 -18.34
N MET A 353 -0.10 7.90 -18.54
CA MET A 353 0.75 6.91 -17.88
C MET A 353 1.72 7.52 -16.88
N TYR A 354 2.34 8.65 -17.21
CA TYR A 354 3.40 9.27 -16.42
C TYR A 354 2.93 10.58 -15.79
N ALA A 355 3.22 10.75 -14.50
CA ALA A 355 2.77 11.91 -13.74
C ALA A 355 3.41 13.23 -14.20
N THR A 356 4.62 13.16 -14.77
CA THR A 356 5.26 14.21 -15.59
C THR A 356 5.91 13.57 -16.81
N ASN A 357 6.29 14.41 -17.78
CA ASN A 357 6.96 13.97 -18.99
C ASN A 357 6.19 12.87 -19.73
N ASN A 358 4.86 12.90 -19.61
CA ASN A 358 4.00 11.99 -20.34
C ASN A 358 4.21 12.19 -21.84
N ARG A 359 4.30 11.06 -22.55
CA ARG A 359 4.63 11.02 -23.97
C ARG A 359 3.34 10.75 -24.74
N GLY A 360 3.15 11.44 -25.86
CA GLY A 360 1.95 11.31 -26.69
C GLY A 360 1.10 12.57 -26.69
N ASP A 361 -0.18 12.41 -26.97
CA ASP A 361 -1.12 13.50 -27.29
C ASP A 361 -2.17 13.76 -26.18
N CYS A 362 -2.03 13.20 -24.96
CA CYS A 362 -3.02 13.30 -23.88
C CYS A 362 -2.44 13.95 -22.61
N GLY A 363 -1.93 15.15 -22.78
CA GLY A 363 -1.33 15.92 -21.68
C GLY A 363 0.07 15.45 -21.30
N ARG A 364 0.80 16.34 -20.63
CA ARG A 364 2.20 16.19 -20.21
C ARG A 364 2.35 15.65 -18.79
N GLY A 365 1.29 15.68 -17.98
CA GLY A 365 1.29 15.24 -16.59
C GLY A 365 -0.07 15.42 -15.92
N VAL A 366 -0.14 15.05 -14.64
CA VAL A 366 -1.40 14.99 -13.87
C VAL A 366 -2.20 16.30 -13.86
N PRO A 367 -1.58 17.49 -13.73
CA PRO A 367 -2.33 18.75 -13.81
C PRO A 367 -3.06 18.94 -15.15
N GLU A 368 -2.44 18.56 -16.27
CA GLU A 368 -3.08 18.63 -17.59
C GLU A 368 -4.16 17.56 -17.74
N PHE A 369 -3.95 16.34 -17.25
CA PHE A 369 -4.98 15.28 -17.24
C PHE A 369 -6.25 15.74 -16.52
N VAL A 370 -6.07 16.42 -15.38
CA VAL A 370 -7.19 16.99 -14.61
C VAL A 370 -7.86 18.14 -15.35
N ASP A 371 -7.11 19.04 -16.00
CA ASP A 371 -7.69 20.16 -16.74
C ASP A 371 -8.44 19.71 -18.00
N ASP A 372 -7.89 18.72 -18.72
CA ASP A 372 -8.50 18.14 -19.91
C ASP A 372 -9.81 17.42 -19.58
N GLY A 373 -9.85 16.68 -18.46
CA GLY A 373 -11.02 15.96 -17.99
C GLY A 373 -12.01 16.79 -17.15
N LYS A 374 -11.79 18.08 -16.89
CA LYS A 374 -12.52 18.86 -15.87
C LYS A 374 -14.05 18.92 -16.02
N ASP A 375 -14.56 18.70 -17.23
CA ASP A 375 -15.99 18.70 -17.54
C ASP A 375 -16.61 17.28 -17.52
N GLU A 376 -15.80 16.23 -17.36
CA GLU A 376 -16.24 14.84 -17.34
C GLU A 376 -16.63 14.41 -15.93
N GLU A 377 -17.75 13.68 -15.78
CA GLU A 377 -18.05 13.04 -14.50
C GLU A 377 -17.08 11.87 -14.26
N LEU A 378 -16.58 11.74 -13.04
CA LEU A 378 -15.74 10.60 -12.64
C LEU A 378 -16.56 9.29 -12.72
N ASP A 379 -15.99 8.27 -13.35
CA ASP A 379 -16.61 6.95 -13.55
C ASP A 379 -15.59 5.79 -13.41
N ASP A 380 -14.55 5.74 -14.25
CA ASP A 380 -13.43 4.80 -14.14
C ASP A 380 -12.24 5.53 -13.49
N VAL A 381 -12.22 5.58 -12.16
CA VAL A 381 -11.33 6.50 -11.44
C VAL A 381 -9.89 6.00 -11.41
N VAL A 382 -8.96 6.89 -11.75
CA VAL A 382 -7.52 6.76 -11.48
C VAL A 382 -7.13 7.73 -10.38
N SER A 383 -6.41 7.24 -9.37
CA SER A 383 -5.76 8.06 -8.34
C SER A 383 -4.28 8.22 -8.62
N TRP A 384 -3.80 9.44 -8.48
CA TRP A 384 -2.40 9.85 -8.57
C TRP A 384 -1.97 10.29 -7.18
N VAL A 385 -1.20 9.45 -6.46
CA VAL A 385 -0.78 9.75 -5.09
C VAL A 385 0.66 10.22 -5.11
N ALA A 386 0.90 11.45 -4.69
CA ALA A 386 2.21 12.07 -4.67
C ALA A 386 2.79 12.05 -3.25
N VAL A 387 4.06 11.68 -3.13
CA VAL A 387 4.80 11.62 -1.87
C VAL A 387 6.18 12.21 -2.10
N GLY A 388 6.52 13.22 -1.31
CA GLY A 388 7.86 13.78 -1.20
C GLY A 388 8.64 13.24 -0.01
N PHE A 389 9.95 13.12 -0.20
CA PHE A 389 10.95 12.87 0.84
C PHE A 389 12.17 13.76 0.61
N HIS A 390 12.41 14.71 1.50
CA HIS A 390 13.61 15.55 1.46
C HIS A 390 14.76 14.88 2.22
N HIS A 391 15.84 14.65 1.49
CA HIS A 391 17.00 13.93 1.96
C HIS A 391 18.15 14.89 2.23
N VAL A 392 18.43 15.11 3.52
CA VAL A 392 19.67 15.71 4.01
C VAL A 392 20.60 14.55 4.37
N PRO A 393 21.67 14.31 3.59
CA PRO A 393 22.53 13.15 3.81
C PRO A 393 23.13 13.11 5.21
N ARG A 394 23.37 11.93 5.75
CA ARG A 394 24.06 11.70 7.03
C ARG A 394 25.38 10.97 6.84
N ASP A 395 26.26 11.07 7.83
CA ASP A 395 27.53 10.34 7.84
C ASP A 395 27.30 8.81 7.75
N GLU A 396 26.24 8.31 8.37
CA GLU A 396 25.86 6.89 8.33
C GLU A 396 25.34 6.42 6.95
N GLU A 397 25.11 7.33 6.02
CA GLU A 397 24.60 7.05 4.67
C GLU A 397 25.69 7.08 3.61
N GLN A 398 26.95 7.17 4.03
CA GLN A 398 28.07 6.83 3.14
C GLN A 398 27.96 5.37 2.68
N SER A 399 28.79 4.96 1.72
CA SER A 399 28.66 3.68 1.02
C SER A 399 28.67 2.45 1.95
N PRO A 400 27.59 1.64 2.00
CA PRO A 400 26.25 1.85 1.40
C PRO A 400 25.25 2.56 2.34
N MET A 401 24.33 3.31 1.75
CA MET A 401 23.20 3.95 2.41
C MET A 401 22.26 2.93 3.07
N GLU A 402 21.82 3.21 4.30
CA GLU A 402 20.68 2.52 4.90
C GLU A 402 19.37 2.83 4.16
N MET A 403 18.37 1.97 4.34
CA MET A 403 17.10 2.08 3.59
C MET A 403 16.22 3.24 4.10
N HIS A 404 15.80 4.11 3.19
CA HIS A 404 14.84 5.18 3.44
C HIS A 404 13.52 4.87 2.76
N TRP A 405 12.41 4.93 3.49
CA TRP A 405 11.10 4.58 2.96
C TRP A 405 10.20 5.80 2.84
N GLN A 406 9.51 5.90 1.70
CA GLN A 406 8.40 6.82 1.49
C GLN A 406 7.21 6.07 0.88
N GLY A 407 5.99 6.56 1.11
CA GLY A 407 4.80 5.89 0.62
C GLY A 407 3.52 6.37 1.27
N PHE A 408 2.48 5.56 1.13
CA PHE A 408 1.15 5.82 1.68
C PHE A 408 0.43 4.49 1.94
N THR A 409 -0.69 4.54 2.64
CA THR A 409 -1.51 3.37 2.94
C THR A 409 -2.90 3.52 2.34
N LEU A 410 -3.39 2.45 1.71
CA LEU A 410 -4.78 2.30 1.30
C LEU A 410 -5.52 1.48 2.35
N LEU A 411 -6.57 2.04 2.91
CA LEU A 411 -7.34 1.42 3.99
C LEU A 411 -8.74 1.07 3.50
N PRO A 412 -9.24 -0.16 3.70
CA PRO A 412 -10.62 -0.46 3.40
C PRO A 412 -11.53 0.40 4.29
N ARG A 413 -12.52 1.03 3.68
CA ARG A 413 -13.56 1.77 4.38
C ARG A 413 -14.89 1.31 3.82
N ASP A 414 -15.72 0.72 4.66
CA ASP A 414 -17.00 0.12 4.26
C ASP A 414 -16.86 -1.06 3.26
N LEU A 415 -15.66 -1.65 3.09
CA LEU A 415 -15.45 -2.79 2.19
C LEU A 415 -16.30 -4.02 2.58
N THR A 416 -16.38 -4.27 3.89
CA THR A 416 -17.28 -5.24 4.52
C THR A 416 -18.01 -4.54 5.67
N ALA A 417 -19.11 -5.13 6.15
CA ALA A 417 -19.86 -4.59 7.29
C ALA A 417 -19.02 -4.59 8.58
N GLN A 418 -18.30 -5.70 8.79
CA GLN A 418 -17.36 -5.88 9.90
C GLN A 418 -16.04 -6.47 9.36
N ARG A 419 -15.03 -6.58 10.23
CA ARG A 419 -13.77 -7.27 9.94
C ARG A 419 -13.98 -8.69 9.39
N PHE A 420 -13.03 -9.20 8.61
CA PHE A 420 -13.14 -10.52 7.98
C PHE A 420 -13.17 -11.68 8.98
N ASP A 421 -12.45 -11.53 10.09
CA ASP A 421 -12.23 -12.50 11.16
C ASP A 421 -12.87 -11.98 12.45
N ILE A 422 -14.21 -11.95 12.49
CA ILE A 422 -14.93 -11.54 13.70
C ILE A 422 -14.59 -12.53 14.83
N PRO A 423 -14.09 -12.06 15.99
CA PRO A 423 -13.82 -12.93 17.12
C PRO A 423 -15.11 -13.57 17.66
N GLU A 424 -14.99 -14.80 18.17
CA GLU A 424 -16.11 -15.48 18.82
C GLU A 424 -16.70 -14.62 19.96
N GLY A 425 -18.02 -14.41 19.95
CA GLY A 425 -18.73 -13.59 20.91
C GLY A 425 -18.85 -12.10 20.54
N HIS A 426 -18.31 -11.67 19.39
CA HIS A 426 -18.40 -10.30 18.87
C HIS A 426 -19.32 -10.17 17.66
N GLU A 427 -20.00 -11.24 17.24
CA GLU A 427 -20.81 -11.30 16.02
C GLU A 427 -21.98 -10.30 16.03
N GLU A 428 -22.54 -10.00 17.21
CA GLU A 428 -23.65 -9.07 17.36
C GLU A 428 -23.19 -7.60 17.50
N VAL A 429 -21.88 -7.35 17.60
CA VAL A 429 -21.31 -6.00 17.74
C VAL A 429 -21.13 -5.36 16.37
N ASN A 430 -22.26 -5.03 15.74
CA ASN A 430 -22.31 -4.27 14.49
C ASN A 430 -23.09 -2.94 14.70
N GLY A 431 -22.36 -1.84 14.75
CA GLY A 431 -22.92 -0.52 15.04
C GLY A 431 -23.00 -0.23 16.53
N VAL A 432 -24.15 0.28 17.00
CA VAL A 432 -24.35 0.59 18.43
C VAL A 432 -24.45 -0.72 19.20
N PRO A 433 -23.53 -1.01 20.14
CA PRO A 433 -23.59 -2.21 20.94
C PRO A 433 -24.86 -2.21 21.81
N ASP A 434 -25.35 -3.40 22.17
CA ASP A 434 -26.51 -3.52 23.07
C ASP A 434 -26.21 -3.04 24.51
N SER A 435 -27.22 -3.11 25.39
CA SER A 435 -27.09 -2.63 26.77
C SER A 435 -26.03 -3.33 27.61
N GLU A 436 -25.61 -4.56 27.27
CA GLU A 436 -24.59 -5.29 28.03
C GLU A 436 -23.19 -4.76 27.73
N TRP A 437 -22.95 -4.30 26.51
CA TRP A 437 -21.71 -3.65 26.07
C TRP A 437 -21.63 -2.16 26.42
N ASN A 438 -22.75 -1.51 26.72
CA ASN A 438 -22.82 -0.09 27.06
C ASN A 438 -22.49 0.23 28.53
N GLN A 439 -22.07 -0.76 29.33
CA GLN A 439 -21.60 -0.50 30.68
C GLN A 439 -20.14 -0.04 30.63
N GLU A 440 -19.84 1.15 31.18
CA GLU A 440 -18.45 1.59 31.35
C GLU A 440 -17.65 0.48 32.06
N PRO A 441 -16.44 0.15 31.59
CA PRO A 441 -15.57 -0.78 32.30
C PRO A 441 -15.44 -0.33 33.75
N ILE A 442 -15.85 -1.18 34.69
CA ILE A 442 -15.68 -0.91 36.11
C ILE A 442 -14.17 -1.01 36.40
N ASP A 443 -13.55 0.14 36.70
CA ASP A 443 -12.14 0.28 37.11
C ASP A 443 -11.69 -0.74 38.18
#